data_AF-A0A0C2UVM1-F1
#
_entry.id   AF-A0A0C2UVM1-F1
#
_cell.length_a   1.000
_cell.length_b   1.000
_cell.length_c   1.000
_cell.angle_alpha   90.00
_cell.angle_beta   90.00
_cell.angle_gamma   90.00
#
_symmetry.space_group_name_H-M   'P 1'
#
loop_
_entity.id
_entity.type
_entity.pdbx_description
1 polymer ?
#
loop_
_entity_poly.entity_id
_entity_poly.type
_entity_poly.pdbx_seq_one_letter_code
_entity_poly.pdbx_strand_id
1 'polypeptide(L)'
;MYLRRELSALCADVGASVQKISPTTSAIDWLATAEARIHELAVMGQTEGGFKDLKSVLINTVGAAEAAHKRESNLSGVPTGFKDLDAMLGGLSDSDLVILAGRPYMGTTSLATNIALNAACAYKEEVDSLWHKKAVDGAIVAFFSLEMTSEQLGRQILAKHAEIVSHRIRQGDLSNEEFERLVVSAQNIHRLPLFIDDTPALSISAVRTRARRLQRQHGLGLIIIDYLQLLRGSSSNSESRAREVSEITRGLKALAKELTVPVIALSKLSRAVEQREDKRPQLSDLRESGSIEQYADVVMFMFREQYYLERAEPSQRSDEAAEKFNERHAEWQQRCEEVWNIAEVIIAKQRHGPVGTVRLSFLGEYTKFGNLSAVKESASQHNRKIGRGARTMPTACCSKLISEVHSGAPLLNSPFHGEPHWQRVALAGMAICSKEPQADPLVIVLFALMHDCRRHDEGFDPEHGARAADLVGHLFKAGFLPITSDQAELLQQACADHSWARHSIDPTIGACWDADRLDLRRFDIEIDPGRLSLPNLPIGDILAEIDARMPLFPGWEKLLGD
;
A
#
# COMPACT_ATOMS: atom_id res chain seq x y z
N MET A 1 -38.06 34.07 17.17
CA MET A 1 -38.11 35.54 16.94
C MET A 1 -36.74 36.21 17.06
N TYR A 2 -35.88 35.84 18.02
CA TYR A 2 -34.54 36.41 18.21
C TYR A 2 -33.64 36.30 16.96
N LEU A 3 -33.42 35.09 16.43
CA LEU A 3 -32.60 34.87 15.22
C LEU A 3 -33.06 35.70 14.01
N ARG A 4 -34.38 35.87 13.83
CA ARG A 4 -34.94 36.68 12.73
C ARG A 4 -34.62 38.17 12.90
N ARG A 5 -34.60 38.68 14.14
CA ARG A 5 -34.21 40.08 14.43
C ARG A 5 -32.71 40.28 14.21
N GLU A 6 -31.89 39.37 14.68
CA GLU A 6 -30.43 39.41 14.50
C GLU A 6 -30.03 39.31 13.02
N LEU A 7 -30.66 38.41 12.25
CA LEU A 7 -30.43 38.30 10.81
C LEU A 7 -30.84 39.58 10.08
N SER A 8 -31.98 40.18 10.47
CA SER A 8 -32.43 41.45 9.89
C SER A 8 -31.49 42.62 10.21
N ALA A 9 -30.93 42.66 11.42
CA ALA A 9 -29.96 43.66 11.83
C ALA A 9 -28.63 43.50 11.05
N LEU A 10 -28.18 42.26 10.88
CA LEU A 10 -27.00 41.93 10.08
C LEU A 10 -27.14 42.38 8.63
N CYS A 11 -28.27 42.07 7.98
CA CYS A 11 -28.52 42.50 6.60
C CYS A 11 -28.54 44.04 6.46
N ALA A 12 -29.10 44.75 7.44
CA ALA A 12 -29.11 46.21 7.46
C ALA A 12 -27.69 46.79 7.62
N ASP A 13 -26.88 46.23 8.53
CA ASP A 13 -25.49 46.66 8.77
C ASP A 13 -24.58 46.46 7.56
N VAL A 14 -24.66 45.28 6.92
CA VAL A 14 -23.86 44.97 5.73
C VAL A 14 -24.28 45.88 4.58
N GLY A 15 -25.59 46.07 4.39
CA GLY A 15 -26.11 46.99 3.38
C GLY A 15 -25.63 48.43 3.58
N ALA A 16 -25.67 48.95 4.80
CA ALA A 16 -25.20 50.29 5.13
C ALA A 16 -23.67 50.43 4.97
N SER A 17 -22.93 49.37 5.26
CA SER A 17 -21.47 49.35 5.18
C SER A 17 -20.96 49.33 3.73
N VAL A 18 -21.59 48.55 2.84
CA VAL A 18 -21.24 48.50 1.41
C VAL A 18 -21.51 49.83 0.70
N GLN A 19 -22.51 50.58 1.14
CA GLN A 19 -22.82 51.90 0.59
C GLN A 19 -21.80 52.98 0.99
N LYS A 20 -21.04 52.78 2.07
CA LYS A 20 -19.95 53.66 2.47
C LYS A 20 -18.68 53.27 1.72
N ILE A 21 -18.49 53.83 0.52
CA ILE A 21 -17.29 53.62 -0.31
C ILE A 21 -16.06 54.10 0.47
N SER A 22 -15.28 53.15 1.01
CA SER A 22 -13.96 53.43 1.57
C SER A 22 -12.90 52.97 0.56
N PRO A 23 -11.91 53.80 0.20
CA PRO A 23 -10.89 53.46 -0.80
C PRO A 23 -9.93 52.34 -0.33
N THR A 24 -10.01 51.92 0.93
CA THR A 24 -9.10 50.95 1.56
C THR A 24 -9.70 49.55 1.77
N THR A 25 -10.99 49.36 1.54
CA THR A 25 -11.68 48.09 1.86
C THR A 25 -12.27 47.48 0.59
N SER A 26 -11.80 46.29 0.22
CA SER A 26 -12.25 45.62 -1.00
C SER A 26 -13.62 44.98 -0.80
N ALA A 27 -14.34 44.70 -1.90
CA ALA A 27 -15.59 43.93 -1.85
C ALA A 27 -15.39 42.53 -1.24
N ILE A 28 -14.17 41.97 -1.33
CA ILE A 28 -13.81 40.67 -0.76
C ILE A 28 -13.80 40.72 0.77
N ASP A 29 -13.30 41.81 1.37
CA ASP A 29 -13.26 41.99 2.83
C ASP A 29 -14.67 42.12 3.43
N TRP A 30 -15.57 42.78 2.70
CA TRP A 30 -16.99 42.88 3.07
C TRP A 30 -17.70 41.54 3.03
N LEU A 31 -17.46 40.73 1.99
CA LEU A 31 -17.99 39.38 1.88
C LEU A 31 -17.50 38.49 3.03
N ALA A 32 -16.20 38.53 3.35
CA ALA A 32 -15.63 37.77 4.46
C ALA A 32 -16.25 38.15 5.81
N THR A 33 -16.47 39.45 6.06
CA THR A 33 -17.10 39.94 7.29
C THR A 33 -18.56 39.52 7.40
N ALA A 34 -19.30 39.58 6.29
CA ALA A 34 -20.69 39.12 6.23
C ALA A 34 -20.79 37.61 6.47
N GLU A 35 -19.94 36.81 5.82
CA GLU A 35 -19.88 35.35 6.03
C GLU A 35 -19.59 34.99 7.49
N ALA A 36 -18.63 35.67 8.14
CA ALA A 36 -18.29 35.45 9.54
C ALA A 36 -19.50 35.69 10.48
N ARG A 37 -20.23 36.80 10.30
CA ARG A 37 -21.41 37.13 11.14
C ARG A 37 -22.61 36.23 10.85
N ILE A 38 -22.85 35.86 9.59
CA ILE A 38 -23.90 34.90 9.23
C ILE A 38 -23.59 33.54 9.88
N HIS A 39 -22.32 33.12 9.84
CA HIS A 39 -21.88 31.88 10.45
C HIS A 39 -22.07 31.91 11.98
N GLU A 40 -21.77 33.02 12.65
CA GLU A 40 -21.98 33.19 14.09
C GLU A 40 -23.47 33.03 14.48
N LEU A 41 -24.38 33.66 13.73
CA LEU A 41 -25.82 33.49 13.91
C LEU A 41 -26.30 32.07 13.62
N ALA A 42 -25.73 31.41 12.61
CA ALA A 42 -26.03 30.01 12.29
C ALA A 42 -25.57 29.05 13.39
N VAL A 43 -24.45 29.33 14.06
CA VAL A 43 -23.95 28.56 15.21
C VAL A 43 -24.85 28.77 16.43
N MET A 44 -25.27 30.02 16.71
CA MET A 44 -26.22 30.31 17.80
C MET A 44 -27.59 29.65 17.60
N GLY A 45 -28.04 29.47 16.34
CA GLY A 45 -29.29 28.78 16.04
C GLY A 45 -29.23 27.25 16.12
N GLN A 46 -28.05 26.66 16.29
CA GLN A 46 -27.85 25.20 16.33
C GLN A 46 -27.59 24.66 17.73
N THR A 47 -27.52 25.51 18.75
CA THR A 47 -27.47 25.07 20.16
C THR A 47 -28.85 24.67 20.66
N GLU A 48 -29.49 23.69 20.02
CA GLU A 48 -30.52 22.87 20.67
C GLU A 48 -29.90 21.50 21.01
N GLY A 49 -28.93 21.54 21.93
CA GLY A 49 -28.51 20.35 22.68
C GLY A 49 -29.29 20.30 23.98
N GLY A 50 -30.20 19.33 24.12
CA GLY A 50 -30.92 19.05 25.37
C GLY A 50 -30.39 17.77 26.06
N PHE A 51 -30.82 17.53 27.30
CA PHE A 51 -30.59 16.24 27.95
C PHE A 51 -31.27 15.11 27.16
N LYS A 52 -30.54 14.02 26.92
CA LYS A 52 -31.10 12.78 26.35
C LYS A 52 -31.38 11.79 27.47
N ASP A 53 -32.55 11.15 27.43
CA ASP A 53 -32.90 10.11 28.39
C ASP A 53 -32.05 8.85 28.18
N LEU A 54 -31.54 8.27 29.26
CA LEU A 54 -30.62 7.11 29.21
C LEU A 54 -31.24 5.91 28.47
N LYS A 55 -32.55 5.68 28.62
CA LYS A 55 -33.25 4.57 27.94
C LYS A 55 -33.13 4.72 26.42
N SER A 56 -33.37 5.93 25.90
CA SER A 56 -33.27 6.19 24.46
C SER A 56 -31.85 5.98 23.93
N VAL A 57 -30.84 6.35 24.72
CA VAL A 57 -29.42 6.12 24.37
C VAL A 57 -29.13 4.63 24.30
N LEU A 58 -29.50 3.86 25.32
CA LEU A 58 -29.25 2.42 25.39
C LEU A 58 -29.90 1.66 24.22
N ILE A 59 -31.16 1.97 23.88
CA ILE A 59 -31.86 1.35 22.75
C ILE A 59 -31.10 1.61 21.44
N ASN A 60 -30.66 2.85 21.21
CA ASN A 60 -29.88 3.20 20.02
C ASN A 60 -28.52 2.50 19.98
N THR A 61 -27.84 2.37 21.13
CA THR A 61 -26.55 1.68 21.24
C THR A 61 -26.68 0.19 20.90
N VAL A 62 -27.71 -0.49 21.41
CA VAL A 62 -27.95 -1.91 21.08
C VAL A 62 -28.27 -2.08 19.60
N GLY A 63 -29.13 -1.21 19.03
CA GLY A 63 -29.45 -1.27 17.60
C GLY A 63 -28.23 -1.03 16.70
N ALA A 64 -27.33 -0.13 17.08
CA ALA A 64 -26.07 0.09 16.37
C ALA A 64 -25.14 -1.14 16.43
N ALA A 65 -25.03 -1.78 17.60
CA ALA A 65 -24.23 -2.99 17.78
C ALA A 65 -24.79 -4.17 16.96
N GLU A 66 -26.10 -4.36 16.93
CA GLU A 66 -26.75 -5.38 16.09
C GLU A 66 -26.51 -5.13 14.60
N ALA A 67 -26.56 -3.87 14.16
CA ALA A 67 -26.28 -3.52 12.78
C ALA A 67 -24.82 -3.81 12.41
N ALA A 68 -23.87 -3.49 13.29
CA ALA A 68 -22.45 -3.79 13.08
C ALA A 68 -22.19 -5.30 13.00
N HIS A 69 -22.85 -6.10 13.83
CA HIS A 69 -22.71 -7.57 13.83
C HIS A 69 -23.26 -8.24 12.56
N LYS A 70 -24.21 -7.60 11.86
CA LYS A 70 -24.81 -8.12 10.62
C LYS A 70 -24.04 -7.74 9.36
N ARG A 71 -23.07 -6.83 9.43
CA ARG A 71 -22.27 -6.41 8.26
C ARG A 71 -21.23 -7.45 7.91
N GLU A 72 -20.95 -7.63 6.62
CA GLU A 72 -19.89 -8.52 6.12
C GLU A 72 -18.51 -8.18 6.70
N SER A 73 -18.23 -6.88 6.91
CA SER A 73 -16.97 -6.40 7.48
C SER A 73 -16.83 -6.68 8.98
N ASN A 74 -17.92 -7.01 9.69
CA ASN A 74 -17.98 -7.08 11.17
C ASN A 74 -17.47 -5.80 11.88
N LEU A 75 -17.41 -4.67 11.17
CA LEU A 75 -16.96 -3.39 11.71
C LEU A 75 -18.15 -2.48 12.02
N SER A 76 -18.02 -1.74 13.13
CA SER A 76 -19.02 -0.73 13.50
C SER A 76 -18.81 0.58 12.72
N GLY A 77 -17.57 0.92 12.39
CA GLY A 77 -17.18 2.14 11.66
C GLY A 77 -16.86 1.92 10.19
N VAL A 78 -16.45 3.01 9.51
CA VAL A 78 -16.02 2.97 8.10
C VAL A 78 -14.71 2.18 7.98
N PRO A 79 -14.61 1.18 7.09
CA PRO A 79 -13.39 0.38 6.94
C PRO A 79 -12.23 1.23 6.40
N THR A 80 -11.04 1.06 6.97
CA THR A 80 -9.80 1.62 6.40
C THR A 80 -9.29 0.80 5.22
N GLY A 81 -9.70 -0.48 5.14
CA GLY A 81 -9.25 -1.46 4.15
C GLY A 81 -7.93 -2.14 4.55
N PHE A 82 -7.41 -1.85 5.74
CA PHE A 82 -6.26 -2.52 6.32
C PHE A 82 -6.72 -3.39 7.49
N LYS A 83 -6.68 -4.71 7.32
CA LYS A 83 -7.20 -5.71 8.27
C LYS A 83 -6.67 -5.50 9.68
N ASP A 84 -5.36 -5.34 9.83
CA ASP A 84 -4.72 -5.19 11.15
C ASP A 84 -5.05 -3.82 11.78
N LEU A 85 -5.22 -2.78 10.96
CA LEU A 85 -5.62 -1.45 11.45
C LEU A 85 -7.10 -1.43 11.83
N ASP A 86 -7.96 -2.03 11.01
CA ASP A 86 -9.39 -2.17 11.26
C ASP A 86 -9.65 -3.04 12.50
N ALA A 87 -8.83 -4.07 12.74
CA ALA A 87 -8.90 -4.88 13.96
C ALA A 87 -8.53 -4.08 15.23
N MET A 88 -7.56 -3.17 15.14
CA MET A 88 -7.20 -2.29 16.28
C MET A 88 -8.21 -1.16 16.50
N LEU A 89 -8.75 -0.57 15.43
CA LEU A 89 -9.66 0.58 15.51
C LEU A 89 -11.14 0.18 15.67
N GLY A 90 -11.54 -1.00 15.19
CA GLY A 90 -12.96 -1.35 14.98
C GLY A 90 -13.58 -0.64 13.76
N GLY A 91 -12.73 -0.20 12.82
CA GLY A 91 -13.07 0.76 11.77
C GLY A 91 -13.04 2.21 12.27
N LEU A 92 -13.25 3.15 11.36
CA LEU A 92 -13.32 4.58 11.68
C LEU A 92 -14.70 4.91 12.23
N SER A 93 -14.77 5.18 13.53
CA SER A 93 -16.03 5.41 14.24
C SER A 93 -16.65 6.76 13.90
N ASP A 94 -17.99 6.79 13.81
CA ASP A 94 -18.73 8.03 13.58
C ASP A 94 -18.46 9.04 14.69
N SER A 95 -18.43 10.33 14.31
CA SER A 95 -18.15 11.45 15.22
C SER A 95 -16.74 11.52 15.78
N ASP A 96 -15.84 10.60 15.44
CA ASP A 96 -14.44 10.64 15.88
C ASP A 96 -13.58 11.56 15.01
N LEU A 97 -12.67 12.27 15.68
CA LEU A 97 -11.59 13.00 15.08
C LEU A 97 -10.31 12.16 15.19
N VAL A 98 -9.83 11.71 14.03
CA VAL A 98 -8.62 10.92 13.87
C VAL A 98 -7.50 11.84 13.36
N ILE A 99 -6.40 11.90 14.09
CA ILE A 99 -5.21 12.64 13.67
C ILE A 99 -4.20 11.66 13.10
N LEU A 100 -3.82 11.85 11.83
CA LEU A 100 -2.74 11.10 11.19
C LEU A 100 -1.54 12.02 11.01
N ALA A 101 -0.47 11.77 11.75
CA ALA A 101 0.68 12.64 11.74
C ALA A 101 1.98 11.94 11.32
N GLY A 102 2.89 12.69 10.74
CA GLY A 102 4.18 12.16 10.30
C GLY A 102 5.14 13.25 9.89
N ARG A 103 6.41 12.87 9.73
CA ARG A 103 7.40 13.70 9.04
C ARG A 103 7.14 13.68 7.52
N PRO A 104 7.63 14.68 6.77
CA PRO A 104 7.62 14.60 5.31
C PRO A 104 8.22 13.27 4.81
N TYR A 105 7.70 12.75 3.69
CA TYR A 105 8.11 11.47 3.07
C TYR A 105 7.77 10.18 3.85
N MET A 106 7.11 10.29 5.01
CA MET A 106 6.62 9.10 5.76
C MET A 106 5.36 8.47 5.15
N GLY A 107 4.72 9.13 4.17
CA GLY A 107 3.57 8.58 3.45
C GLY A 107 2.21 8.87 4.08
N THR A 108 2.07 9.92 4.91
CA THR A 108 0.79 10.32 5.54
C THR A 108 -0.32 10.59 4.54
N THR A 109 -0.08 11.47 3.55
CA THR A 109 -1.00 11.72 2.45
C THR A 109 -1.31 10.44 1.72
N SER A 110 -0.28 9.61 1.48
CA SER A 110 -0.46 8.36 0.75
C SER A 110 -1.37 7.37 1.46
N LEU A 111 -1.21 7.19 2.77
CA LEU A 111 -2.07 6.34 3.58
C LEU A 111 -3.50 6.89 3.60
N ALA A 112 -3.67 8.20 3.79
CA ALA A 112 -4.99 8.83 3.79
C ALA A 112 -5.72 8.68 2.45
N THR A 113 -5.02 8.82 1.33
CA THR A 113 -5.57 8.55 0.00
C THR A 113 -5.94 7.08 -0.16
N ASN A 114 -5.14 6.14 0.33
CA ASN A 114 -5.48 4.71 0.28
C ASN A 114 -6.73 4.40 1.11
N ILE A 115 -6.85 4.96 2.32
CA ILE A 115 -8.05 4.83 3.15
C ILE A 115 -9.28 5.40 2.43
N ALA A 116 -9.17 6.60 1.83
CA ALA A 116 -10.25 7.20 1.06
C ALA A 116 -10.72 6.29 -0.09
N LEU A 117 -9.77 5.73 -0.85
CA LEU A 117 -10.09 4.83 -1.95
C LEU A 117 -10.73 3.53 -1.46
N ASN A 118 -10.18 2.91 -0.42
CA ASN A 118 -10.74 1.67 0.13
C ASN A 118 -12.17 1.88 0.64
N ALA A 119 -12.41 2.96 1.38
CA ALA A 119 -13.72 3.32 1.88
C ALA A 119 -14.72 3.61 0.74
N ALA A 120 -14.29 4.34 -0.30
CA ALA A 120 -15.13 4.64 -1.46
C ALA A 120 -15.40 3.39 -2.33
N CYS A 121 -14.42 2.50 -2.50
CA CYS A 121 -14.56 1.23 -3.21
C CYS A 121 -15.50 0.26 -2.50
N ALA A 122 -15.47 0.24 -1.16
CA ALA A 122 -16.36 -0.59 -0.35
C ALA A 122 -17.80 -0.04 -0.30
N TYR A 123 -18.07 1.14 -0.88
CA TYR A 123 -19.36 1.79 -0.75
C TYR A 123 -20.49 0.96 -1.34
N LYS A 124 -21.41 0.54 -0.48
CA LYS A 124 -22.66 -0.15 -0.83
C LYS A 124 -23.83 0.60 -0.22
N GLU A 125 -24.85 0.86 -1.04
CA GLU A 125 -26.08 1.55 -0.63
C GLU A 125 -27.26 0.58 -0.75
N GLU A 126 -28.06 0.47 0.31
CA GLU A 126 -29.35 -0.20 0.28
C GLU A 126 -30.47 0.83 0.38
N VAL A 127 -31.62 0.52 -0.21
CA VAL A 127 -32.82 1.34 -0.13
C VAL A 127 -33.77 0.64 0.85
N ASP A 128 -34.12 1.33 1.92
CA ASP A 128 -35.07 0.80 2.90
C ASP A 128 -36.51 0.75 2.34
N SER A 129 -37.42 0.14 3.09
CA SER A 129 -38.84 0.01 2.71
C SER A 129 -39.57 1.34 2.51
N LEU A 130 -38.96 2.47 2.89
CA LEU A 130 -39.48 3.83 2.79
C LEU A 130 -38.77 4.64 1.69
N TRP A 131 -38.02 3.98 0.81
CA TRP A 131 -37.23 4.61 -0.26
C TRP A 131 -36.09 5.51 0.24
N HIS A 132 -35.67 5.35 1.51
CA HIS A 132 -34.47 6.01 2.00
C HIS A 132 -33.24 5.19 1.66
N LYS A 133 -32.29 5.87 1.03
CA LYS A 133 -30.95 5.36 0.78
C LYS A 133 -30.14 5.33 2.08
N LYS A 134 -29.59 4.17 2.42
CA LYS A 134 -28.73 3.97 3.58
C LYS A 134 -27.43 3.29 3.15
N ALA A 135 -26.31 3.90 3.52
CA ALA A 135 -25.01 3.27 3.37
C ALA A 135 -24.92 2.04 4.29
N VAL A 136 -24.58 0.89 3.71
CA VAL A 136 -24.46 -0.39 4.42
C VAL A 136 -23.00 -0.75 4.67
N ASP A 137 -22.14 -0.43 3.70
CA ASP A 137 -20.70 -0.60 3.79
C ASP A 137 -19.98 0.54 3.06
N GLY A 138 -18.69 0.72 3.37
CA GLY A 138 -17.86 1.80 2.84
C GLY A 138 -18.39 3.21 3.19
N ALA A 139 -17.95 4.20 2.43
CA ALA A 139 -18.34 5.59 2.65
C ALA A 139 -18.29 6.44 1.39
N ILE A 140 -19.19 7.43 1.34
CA ILE A 140 -19.01 8.60 0.50
C ILE A 140 -17.95 9.49 1.16
N VAL A 141 -16.89 9.82 0.43
CA VAL A 141 -15.70 10.47 0.98
C VAL A 141 -15.56 11.90 0.46
N ALA A 142 -15.37 12.85 1.38
CA ALA A 142 -14.91 14.20 1.07
C ALA A 142 -13.41 14.31 1.35
N PHE A 143 -12.62 14.73 0.36
CA PHE A 143 -11.18 14.91 0.49
C PHE A 143 -10.83 16.38 0.25
N PHE A 144 -10.48 17.10 1.32
CA PHE A 144 -9.97 18.47 1.25
C PHE A 144 -8.45 18.44 1.10
N SER A 145 -7.96 18.66 -0.13
CA SER A 145 -6.54 18.61 -0.49
C SER A 145 -5.96 20.03 -0.53
N LEU A 146 -5.47 20.52 0.61
CA LEU A 146 -4.97 21.89 0.76
C LEU A 146 -3.50 22.02 0.32
N GLU A 147 -2.74 20.91 0.30
CA GLU A 147 -1.34 20.89 -0.13
C GLU A 147 -1.17 20.58 -1.63
N MET A 148 -1.99 19.67 -2.16
CA MET A 148 -1.89 19.19 -3.54
C MET A 148 -3.11 19.62 -4.36
N THR A 149 -2.92 19.86 -5.67
CA THR A 149 -4.06 20.09 -6.57
C THR A 149 -4.86 18.81 -6.80
N SER A 150 -6.13 18.93 -7.20
CA SER A 150 -7.00 17.81 -7.54
C SER A 150 -6.39 16.93 -8.64
N GLU A 151 -5.70 17.53 -9.61
CA GLU A 151 -4.99 16.81 -10.68
C GLU A 151 -3.80 16.01 -10.14
N GLN A 152 -3.01 16.59 -9.24
CA GLN A 152 -1.88 15.89 -8.62
C GLN A 152 -2.34 14.70 -7.78
N LEU A 153 -3.41 14.88 -6.99
CA LEU A 153 -4.00 13.82 -6.18
C LEU A 153 -4.64 12.75 -7.06
N GLY A 154 -5.39 13.14 -8.10
CA GLY A 154 -6.00 12.23 -9.07
C GLY A 154 -4.97 11.38 -9.81
N ARG A 155 -3.88 11.99 -10.29
CA ARG A 155 -2.76 11.26 -10.89
C ARG A 155 -2.10 10.30 -9.92
N GLN A 156 -1.96 10.69 -8.64
CA GLN A 156 -1.44 9.79 -7.62
C GLN A 156 -2.39 8.61 -7.34
N ILE A 157 -3.69 8.85 -7.27
CA ILE A 157 -4.73 7.80 -7.14
C ILE A 157 -4.63 6.81 -8.30
N LEU A 158 -4.57 7.30 -9.54
CA LEU A 158 -4.46 6.46 -10.73
C LEU A 158 -3.16 5.65 -10.75
N ALA A 159 -2.02 6.28 -10.43
CA ALA A 159 -0.72 5.61 -10.33
C ALA A 159 -0.75 4.43 -9.34
N LYS A 160 -1.37 4.62 -8.18
CA LYS A 160 -1.51 3.60 -7.13
C LYS A 160 -2.40 2.44 -7.54
N HIS A 161 -3.50 2.74 -8.23
CA HIS A 161 -4.47 1.73 -8.63
C HIS A 161 -3.97 0.92 -9.83
N ALA A 162 -3.34 1.59 -10.79
CA ALA A 162 -2.77 0.96 -11.99
C ALA A 162 -1.41 0.28 -11.75
N GLU A 163 -0.78 0.52 -10.60
CA GLU A 163 0.58 0.08 -10.26
C GLU A 163 1.60 0.55 -11.30
N ILE A 164 1.53 1.84 -11.61
CA ILE A 164 2.43 2.52 -12.55
C ILE A 164 3.15 3.62 -11.79
N VAL A 165 4.46 3.75 -12.01
CA VAL A 165 5.27 4.75 -11.31
C VAL A 165 4.80 6.16 -11.71
N SER A 166 4.47 6.99 -10.72
CA SER A 166 3.81 8.30 -10.95
C SER A 166 4.61 9.27 -11.83
N HIS A 167 5.95 9.14 -11.86
CA HIS A 167 6.81 9.97 -12.71
C HIS A 167 6.64 9.65 -14.19
N ARG A 168 6.45 8.36 -14.54
CA ARG A 168 6.26 7.91 -15.93
C ARG A 168 4.95 8.41 -16.51
N ILE A 169 3.88 8.36 -15.72
CA ILE A 169 2.59 8.98 -16.10
C ILE A 169 2.75 10.49 -16.35
N ARG A 170 3.53 11.19 -15.51
CA ARG A 170 3.76 12.63 -15.68
C ARG A 170 4.56 12.94 -16.95
N GLN A 171 5.52 12.09 -17.30
CA GLN A 171 6.38 12.26 -18.48
C GLN A 171 5.72 11.78 -19.78
N GLY A 172 4.61 11.03 -19.68
CA GLY A 172 3.98 10.38 -20.83
C GLY A 172 4.75 9.17 -21.35
N ASP A 173 5.72 8.67 -20.58
CA ASP A 173 6.53 7.50 -20.91
C ASP A 173 5.83 6.23 -20.43
N LEU A 174 4.79 5.82 -21.15
CA LEU A 174 3.99 4.63 -20.84
C LEU A 174 4.06 3.66 -22.01
N SER A 175 4.26 2.37 -21.71
CA SER A 175 4.02 1.32 -22.71
C SER A 175 2.53 1.26 -23.07
N ASN A 176 2.19 0.61 -24.19
CA ASN A 176 0.80 0.44 -24.58
C ASN A 176 0.01 -0.32 -23.50
N GLU A 177 0.60 -1.36 -22.91
CA GLU A 177 0.00 -2.15 -21.84
C GLU A 177 -0.19 -1.33 -20.55
N GLU A 178 0.78 -0.47 -20.21
CA GLU A 178 0.67 0.46 -19.08
C GLU A 178 -0.44 1.49 -19.33
N PHE A 179 -0.54 2.02 -20.55
CA PHE A 179 -1.60 2.94 -20.91
C PHE A 179 -2.98 2.28 -20.85
N GLU A 180 -3.13 1.05 -21.33
CA GLU A 180 -4.36 0.26 -21.21
C GLU A 180 -4.76 0.03 -19.75
N ARG A 181 -3.81 -0.40 -18.89
CA ARG A 181 -4.07 -0.55 -17.44
C ARG A 181 -4.50 0.76 -16.79
N LEU A 182 -3.90 1.89 -17.19
CA LEU A 182 -4.27 3.21 -16.70
C LEU A 182 -5.71 3.58 -17.10
N VAL A 183 -6.11 3.30 -18.35
CA VAL A 183 -7.47 3.55 -18.86
C VAL A 183 -8.49 2.69 -18.12
N VAL A 184 -8.23 1.39 -17.95
CA VAL A 184 -9.10 0.48 -17.18
C VAL A 184 -9.22 0.95 -15.73
N SER A 185 -8.10 1.37 -15.12
CA SER A 185 -8.09 1.90 -13.76
C SER A 185 -8.93 3.17 -13.63
N ALA A 186 -8.85 4.08 -14.60
CA ALA A 186 -9.67 5.29 -14.63
C ALA A 186 -11.16 4.94 -14.76
N GLN A 187 -11.51 3.93 -15.56
CA GLN A 187 -12.89 3.43 -15.66
C GLN A 187 -13.40 2.79 -14.37
N ASN A 188 -12.54 2.15 -13.57
CA ASN A 188 -12.96 1.62 -12.28
C ASN A 188 -13.14 2.74 -11.24
N ILE A 189 -12.28 3.75 -11.27
CA ILE A 189 -12.26 4.82 -10.26
C ILE A 189 -13.31 5.91 -10.53
N HIS A 190 -13.69 6.19 -11.78
CA HIS A 190 -14.59 7.33 -12.10
C HIS A 190 -15.98 7.25 -11.45
N ARG A 191 -16.41 6.06 -11.01
CA ARG A 191 -17.72 5.83 -10.37
C ARG A 191 -17.67 5.92 -8.85
N LEU A 192 -16.48 6.00 -8.26
CA LEU A 192 -16.33 5.99 -6.82
C LEU A 192 -16.89 7.28 -6.22
N PRO A 193 -17.60 7.22 -5.07
CA PRO A 193 -18.15 8.39 -4.40
C PRO A 193 -17.06 9.14 -3.60
N LEU A 194 -16.00 9.56 -4.29
CA LEU A 194 -14.87 10.32 -3.75
C LEU A 194 -14.86 11.73 -4.33
N PHE A 195 -15.12 12.73 -3.50
CA PHE A 195 -15.20 14.13 -3.88
C PHE A 195 -13.96 14.88 -3.40
N ILE A 196 -13.23 15.53 -4.31
CA ILE A 196 -12.00 16.26 -4.00
C ILE A 196 -12.26 17.77 -4.06
N ASP A 197 -11.70 18.49 -3.09
CA ASP A 197 -11.71 19.94 -3.03
C ASP A 197 -10.29 20.44 -2.73
N ASP A 198 -9.65 21.06 -3.73
CA ASP A 198 -8.28 21.59 -3.64
C ASP A 198 -8.22 23.10 -3.42
N THR A 199 -9.31 23.70 -2.95
CA THR A 199 -9.32 25.13 -2.64
C THR A 199 -8.29 25.44 -1.54
N PRO A 200 -7.31 26.33 -1.78
CA PRO A 200 -6.28 26.63 -0.80
C PRO A 200 -6.81 27.49 0.36
N ALA A 201 -6.14 27.41 1.51
CA ALA A 201 -6.36 28.29 2.66
C ALA A 201 -7.82 28.37 3.16
N LEU A 202 -8.54 27.25 3.13
CA LEU A 202 -9.92 27.18 3.59
C LEU A 202 -10.03 27.48 5.09
N SER A 203 -11.08 28.23 5.46
CA SER A 203 -11.48 28.37 6.85
C SER A 203 -12.26 27.12 7.30
N ILE A 204 -12.26 26.86 8.61
CA ILE A 204 -13.05 25.76 9.19
C ILE A 204 -14.55 25.89 8.89
N SER A 205 -15.06 27.12 8.85
CA SER A 205 -16.45 27.43 8.49
C SER A 205 -16.77 27.09 7.03
N ALA A 206 -15.81 27.34 6.12
CA ALA A 206 -15.95 26.97 4.71
C ALA A 206 -15.96 25.45 4.54
N VAL A 207 -15.05 24.73 5.21
CA VAL A 207 -15.03 23.25 5.23
C VAL A 207 -16.38 22.72 5.72
N ARG A 208 -16.90 23.22 6.85
CA ARG A 208 -18.21 22.84 7.39
C ARG A 208 -19.34 23.08 6.37
N THR A 209 -19.38 24.24 5.74
CA THR A 209 -20.42 24.60 4.77
C THR A 209 -20.42 23.65 3.57
N ARG A 210 -19.23 23.32 3.05
CA ARG A 210 -19.07 22.40 1.91
C ARG A 210 -19.41 20.96 2.29
N ALA A 211 -18.95 20.48 3.45
CA ALA A 211 -19.28 19.16 3.96
C ALA A 211 -20.80 18.99 4.17
N ARG A 212 -21.49 19.98 4.74
CA ARG A 212 -22.96 19.98 4.86
C ARG A 212 -23.69 19.97 3.53
N ARG A 213 -23.16 20.69 2.54
CA ARG A 213 -23.75 20.69 1.20
C ARG A 213 -23.65 19.29 0.59
N LEU A 214 -22.47 18.67 0.68
CA LEU A 214 -22.22 17.31 0.20
C LEU A 214 -23.11 16.28 0.93
N GLN A 215 -23.17 16.34 2.26
CA GLN A 215 -24.04 15.45 3.06
C GLN A 215 -25.51 15.54 2.64
N ARG A 216 -26.03 16.74 2.37
CA ARG A 216 -27.42 16.92 1.92
C ARG A 216 -27.69 16.42 0.49
N GLN A 217 -26.70 16.54 -0.40
CA GLN A 217 -26.87 16.21 -1.82
C GLN A 217 -26.65 14.72 -2.10
N HIS A 218 -25.63 14.13 -1.47
CA HIS A 218 -25.16 12.79 -1.78
C HIS A 218 -25.15 11.86 -0.55
N GLY A 219 -25.20 12.41 0.66
CA GLY A 219 -24.73 11.71 1.85
C GLY A 219 -23.24 11.95 2.08
N LEU A 220 -22.75 11.60 3.26
CA LEU A 220 -21.34 11.73 3.61
C LEU A 220 -21.02 10.72 4.71
N GLY A 221 -19.95 9.95 4.53
CA GLY A 221 -19.52 8.93 5.49
C GLY A 221 -18.08 9.10 5.97
N LEU A 222 -17.24 9.89 5.30
CA LEU A 222 -15.87 10.15 5.74
C LEU A 222 -15.40 11.52 5.23
N ILE A 223 -14.69 12.26 6.10
CA ILE A 223 -14.01 13.50 5.72
C ILE A 223 -12.50 13.32 5.93
N ILE A 224 -11.70 13.66 4.92
CA ILE A 224 -10.24 13.71 5.02
C ILE A 224 -9.77 15.14 4.73
N ILE A 225 -8.81 15.63 5.52
CA ILE A 225 -8.23 16.96 5.36
C ILE A 225 -6.70 16.84 5.34
N ASP A 226 -6.09 17.17 4.20
CA ASP A 226 -4.65 17.19 3.98
C ASP A 226 -4.15 18.63 3.76
N TYR A 227 -3.63 19.32 4.76
CA TYR A 227 -3.43 18.94 6.16
C TYR A 227 -3.83 20.10 7.08
N LEU A 228 -4.05 19.80 8.36
CA LEU A 228 -4.65 20.70 9.37
C LEU A 228 -3.99 22.07 9.39
N GLN A 229 -2.66 22.13 9.27
CA GLN A 229 -1.92 23.38 9.37
C GLN A 229 -2.09 24.33 8.17
N LEU A 230 -2.79 23.94 7.10
CA LEU A 230 -3.12 24.86 6.00
C LEU A 230 -4.51 25.48 6.13
N LEU A 231 -5.32 25.01 7.09
CA LEU A 231 -6.59 25.67 7.42
C LEU A 231 -6.34 27.01 8.11
N ARG A 232 -7.26 27.93 7.87
CA ARG A 232 -7.31 29.26 8.50
C ARG A 232 -8.30 29.26 9.67
N GLY A 233 -7.87 29.83 10.79
CA GLY A 233 -8.77 30.19 11.89
C GLY A 233 -9.64 31.41 11.54
N SER A 234 -10.58 31.74 12.43
CA SER A 234 -11.54 32.83 12.22
C SER A 234 -10.94 34.23 12.38
N SER A 235 -9.70 34.34 12.89
CA SER A 235 -9.05 35.59 13.29
C SER A 235 -7.83 35.89 12.41
N SER A 236 -7.80 37.04 11.74
CA SER A 236 -6.70 37.47 10.85
C SER A 236 -5.56 38.21 11.55
N ASN A 237 -5.67 38.50 12.85
CA ASN A 237 -4.65 39.22 13.63
C ASN A 237 -3.71 38.26 14.37
N SER A 238 -2.50 38.75 14.70
CA SER A 238 -1.32 38.06 15.25
C SER A 238 -1.53 37.18 16.50
N GLU A 239 -2.39 36.17 16.41
CA GLU A 239 -2.50 35.15 17.44
C GLU A 239 -1.38 34.13 17.31
N SER A 240 -0.96 33.59 18.46
CA SER A 240 -0.04 32.45 18.48
C SER A 240 -0.63 31.32 17.65
N ARG A 241 0.18 30.78 16.73
CA ARG A 241 -0.19 29.66 15.86
C ARG A 241 -0.85 28.50 16.61
N ALA A 242 -0.42 28.26 17.85
CA ALA A 242 -0.99 27.27 18.75
C ALA A 242 -2.49 27.45 19.01
N ARG A 243 -2.94 28.70 19.15
CA ARG A 243 -4.35 29.03 19.38
C ARG A 243 -5.18 28.76 18.13
N GLU A 244 -4.66 29.11 16.96
CA GLU A 244 -5.31 28.83 15.68
C GLU A 244 -5.48 27.33 15.45
N VAL A 245 -4.42 26.54 15.69
CA VAL A 245 -4.47 25.07 15.60
C VAL A 245 -5.47 24.48 16.61
N SER A 246 -5.55 25.03 17.81
CA SER A 246 -6.54 24.64 18.82
C SER A 246 -7.98 24.92 18.37
N GLU A 247 -8.23 26.10 17.80
CA GLU A 247 -9.53 26.46 17.23
C GLU A 247 -9.94 25.53 16.10
N ILE A 248 -9.03 25.28 15.15
CA ILE A 248 -9.24 24.38 14.02
C ILE A 248 -9.57 22.97 14.51
N THR A 249 -8.76 22.41 15.41
CA THR A 249 -8.95 21.05 15.94
C THR A 249 -10.31 20.91 16.63
N ARG A 250 -10.67 21.89 17.47
CA ARG A 250 -11.99 21.92 18.14
C ARG A 250 -13.13 22.02 17.13
N GLY A 251 -12.97 22.86 16.10
CA GLY A 251 -13.94 23.02 15.04
C GLY A 251 -14.14 21.74 14.21
N LEU A 252 -13.07 20.99 13.97
CA LEU A 252 -13.11 19.68 13.29
C LEU A 252 -13.80 18.61 14.15
N LYS A 253 -13.52 18.54 15.46
CA LYS A 253 -14.25 17.63 16.35
C LYS A 253 -15.74 17.99 16.42
N ALA A 254 -16.07 19.28 16.44
CA ALA A 254 -17.46 19.73 16.37
C ALA A 254 -18.11 19.32 15.05
N LEU A 255 -17.41 19.46 13.92
CA LEU A 255 -17.88 19.02 12.60
C LEU A 255 -18.15 17.52 12.55
N ALA A 256 -17.23 16.70 13.08
CA ALA A 256 -17.37 15.25 13.15
C ALA A 256 -18.66 14.85 13.90
N LYS A 257 -18.89 15.45 15.08
CA LYS A 257 -20.08 15.20 15.89
C LYS A 257 -21.38 15.71 15.27
N GLU A 258 -21.31 16.85 14.60
CA GLU A 258 -22.46 17.49 13.98
C GLU A 258 -22.96 16.67 12.79
N LEU A 259 -22.05 16.24 11.91
CA LEU A 259 -22.41 15.45 10.74
C LEU A 259 -22.51 13.96 11.04
N THR A 260 -22.09 13.51 12.23
CA THR A 260 -22.01 12.10 12.62
C THR A 260 -21.16 11.30 11.62
N VAL A 261 -19.97 11.82 11.31
CA VAL A 261 -19.02 11.18 10.38
C VAL A 261 -17.61 11.18 10.99
N PRO A 262 -16.78 10.15 10.72
CA PRO A 262 -15.36 10.21 11.02
C PRO A 262 -14.67 11.34 10.24
N VAL A 263 -13.76 12.04 10.90
CA VAL A 263 -12.90 13.06 10.29
C VAL A 263 -11.44 12.66 10.48
N ILE A 264 -10.70 12.42 9.39
CA ILE A 264 -9.25 12.24 9.41
C ILE A 264 -8.59 13.57 9.06
N ALA A 265 -7.81 14.13 9.98
CA ALA A 265 -7.02 15.32 9.73
C ALA A 265 -5.52 15.00 9.77
N LEU A 266 -4.83 15.32 8.68
CA LEU A 266 -3.40 15.09 8.58
C LEU A 266 -2.65 16.19 9.34
N SER A 267 -1.52 15.86 9.94
CA SER A 267 -0.69 16.82 10.66
C SER A 267 0.79 16.57 10.45
N LYS A 268 1.57 17.63 10.25
CA LYS A 268 3.03 17.53 10.13
C LYS A 268 3.69 17.63 11.51
N LEU A 269 4.63 16.73 11.77
CA LEU A 269 5.40 16.70 13.02
C LEU A 269 6.53 17.73 13.04
N SER A 270 6.91 18.15 14.25
CA SER A 270 8.11 18.98 14.48
C SER A 270 9.37 18.30 13.95
N ARG A 271 10.38 19.10 13.55
CA ARG A 271 11.71 18.58 13.17
C ARG A 271 12.48 18.01 14.37
N ALA A 272 12.07 18.33 15.60
CA ALA A 272 12.71 17.85 16.83
C ALA A 272 12.77 16.31 16.93
N VAL A 273 11.82 15.60 16.30
CA VAL A 273 11.80 14.13 16.22
C VAL A 273 13.11 13.58 15.63
N GLU A 274 13.67 14.28 14.63
CA GLU A 274 14.86 13.83 13.91
C GLU A 274 16.15 14.02 14.72
N GLN A 275 16.10 14.79 15.80
CA GLN A 275 17.24 15.03 16.70
C GLN A 275 17.36 14.00 17.80
N ARG A 276 16.31 13.20 18.06
CA ARG A 276 16.36 12.10 19.03
C ARG A 276 17.09 10.89 18.44
N GLU A 277 17.68 10.09 19.32
CA GLU A 277 18.22 8.77 18.95
C GLU A 277 17.09 7.88 18.40
N ASP A 278 16.02 7.73 19.20
CA ASP A 278 14.78 7.13 18.74
C ASP A 278 13.92 8.15 17.98
N LYS A 279 13.87 7.94 16.66
CA LYS A 279 13.13 8.78 15.72
C LYS A 279 11.64 8.41 15.63
N ARG A 280 11.17 7.44 16.42
CA ARG A 280 9.74 7.10 16.50
C ARG A 280 8.95 8.29 17.06
N PRO A 281 7.89 8.75 16.37
CA PRO A 281 7.06 9.85 16.85
C PRO A 281 6.32 9.53 18.14
N GLN A 282 6.10 10.57 18.94
CA GLN A 282 5.40 10.55 20.21
C GLN A 282 4.40 11.73 20.27
N LEU A 283 3.45 11.70 21.20
CA LEU A 283 2.42 12.75 21.34
C LEU A 283 3.00 14.16 21.51
N SER A 284 4.14 14.28 22.18
CA SER A 284 4.87 15.55 22.35
C SER A 284 5.35 16.18 21.04
N ASP A 285 5.43 15.41 19.96
CA ASP A 285 6.00 15.86 18.67
C ASP A 285 4.99 16.54 17.75
N LEU A 286 3.70 16.40 18.06
CA LEU A 286 2.65 17.22 17.49
C LEU A 286 2.92 18.66 17.92
N ARG A 287 3.34 19.50 16.99
CA ARG A 287 3.59 20.91 17.31
C ARG A 287 2.32 21.49 17.94
N GLU A 288 2.47 22.27 19.01
CA GLU A 288 1.31 22.92 19.66
C GLU A 288 0.29 21.88 20.21
N SER A 289 0.80 20.70 20.60
CA SER A 289 0.08 19.43 20.87
C SER A 289 -1.07 19.47 21.86
N GLY A 290 -1.07 20.37 22.85
CA GLY A 290 -1.98 20.26 23.99
C GLY A 290 -3.46 20.17 23.57
N SER A 291 -3.87 20.97 22.59
CA SER A 291 -5.24 20.94 22.08
C SER A 291 -5.51 19.77 21.14
N ILE A 292 -4.55 19.40 20.28
CA ILE A 292 -4.70 18.28 19.35
C ILE A 292 -4.91 17.00 20.15
N GLU A 293 -4.04 16.76 21.13
CA GLU A 293 -4.15 15.64 22.03
C GLU A 293 -5.45 15.67 22.82
N GLN A 294 -5.91 16.82 23.31
CA GLN A 294 -7.15 16.89 24.08
C GLN A 294 -8.39 16.51 23.26
N TYR A 295 -8.52 17.03 22.03
CA TYR A 295 -9.75 16.89 21.24
C TYR A 295 -9.79 15.67 20.32
N ALA A 296 -8.64 15.13 19.91
CA ALA A 296 -8.58 13.91 19.11
C ALA A 296 -9.09 12.70 19.90
N ASP A 297 -9.83 11.82 19.21
CA ASP A 297 -10.26 10.53 19.75
C ASP A 297 -9.21 9.46 19.45
N VAL A 298 -8.59 9.54 18.27
CA VAL A 298 -7.48 8.69 17.84
C VAL A 298 -6.31 9.55 17.35
N VAL A 299 -5.09 9.21 17.76
CA VAL A 299 -3.85 9.80 17.23
C VAL A 299 -2.97 8.68 16.72
N MET A 300 -2.65 8.74 15.43
CA MET A 300 -1.79 7.81 14.72
C MET A 300 -0.56 8.51 14.16
N PHE A 301 0.59 7.85 14.25
CA PHE A 301 1.83 8.32 13.65
C PHE A 301 2.31 7.40 12.55
N MET A 302 2.73 7.99 11.43
CA MET A 302 3.47 7.30 10.39
C MET A 302 4.96 7.28 10.71
N PHE A 303 5.53 6.08 10.73
CA PHE A 303 6.97 5.88 10.86
C PHE A 303 7.46 4.87 9.83
N ARG A 304 8.54 5.20 9.12
CA ARG A 304 9.20 4.31 8.17
C ARG A 304 10.66 4.16 8.58
N GLU A 305 10.98 3.05 9.22
CA GLU A 305 12.33 2.81 9.72
C GLU A 305 13.36 2.75 8.57
N GLN A 306 12.99 2.10 7.46
CA GLN A 306 13.79 2.02 6.23
C GLN A 306 14.33 3.39 5.79
N TYR A 307 13.49 4.44 5.82
CA TYR A 307 13.88 5.79 5.42
C TYR A 307 15.07 6.33 6.23
N TYR A 308 15.14 5.99 7.51
CA TYR A 308 16.20 6.45 8.40
C TYR A 308 17.44 5.57 8.30
N LEU A 309 17.27 4.25 8.16
CA LEU A 309 18.39 3.31 8.05
C LEU A 309 19.18 3.49 6.75
N GLU A 310 18.51 3.69 5.62
CA GLU A 310 19.17 3.93 4.32
C GLU A 310 20.08 5.18 4.34
N ARG A 311 19.79 6.15 5.22
CA ARG A 311 20.59 7.37 5.39
C ARG A 311 21.64 7.26 6.48
N ALA A 312 21.59 6.20 7.27
CA ALA A 312 22.47 5.94 8.40
C ALA A 312 23.44 4.80 8.09
N GLU A 313 23.75 4.57 6.81
CA GLU A 313 24.73 3.57 6.37
C GLU A 313 26.05 3.78 7.14
N PRO A 314 26.56 2.74 7.83
CA PRO A 314 27.75 2.90 8.63
C PRO A 314 28.98 3.06 7.74
N SER A 315 29.78 4.10 8.00
CA SER A 315 31.12 4.23 7.44
C SER A 315 32.18 3.61 8.36
N GLN A 316 33.29 3.18 7.77
CA GLN A 316 34.44 2.67 8.54
C GLN A 316 35.13 3.84 9.24
N ARG A 317 35.30 3.74 10.57
CA ARG A 317 36.00 4.77 11.35
C ARG A 317 37.51 4.57 11.26
N SER A 318 38.27 5.66 11.38
CA SER A 318 39.74 5.62 11.25
C SER A 318 40.44 4.80 12.34
N ASP A 319 39.80 4.63 13.50
CA ASP A 319 40.28 3.93 14.68
C ASP A 319 39.67 2.52 14.85
N GLU A 320 38.93 2.05 13.84
CA GLU A 320 38.16 0.81 13.93
C GLU A 320 38.76 -0.32 13.09
N ALA A 321 38.89 -1.50 13.71
CA ALA A 321 39.31 -2.71 13.03
C ALA A 321 38.29 -3.13 11.96
N ALA A 322 38.78 -3.63 10.82
CA ALA A 322 37.94 -4.06 9.69
C ALA A 322 36.86 -5.09 10.09
N GLU A 323 37.18 -6.00 11.03
CA GLU A 323 36.24 -6.98 11.55
C GLU A 323 35.03 -6.33 12.25
N LYS A 324 35.27 -5.35 13.14
CA LYS A 324 34.20 -4.61 13.82
C LYS A 324 33.35 -3.77 12.88
N PHE A 325 33.97 -3.22 11.84
CA PHE A 325 33.23 -2.53 10.79
C PHE A 325 32.30 -3.50 10.03
N ASN A 326 32.83 -4.65 9.60
CA ASN A 326 32.06 -5.67 8.88
C ASN A 326 30.89 -6.19 9.71
N GLU A 327 31.08 -6.42 11.01
CA GLU A 327 30.00 -6.82 11.93
C GLU A 327 28.88 -5.78 12.00
N ARG A 328 29.20 -4.51 12.26
CA ARG A 328 28.20 -3.42 12.29
C ARG A 328 27.50 -3.24 10.94
N HIS A 329 28.24 -3.41 9.84
CA HIS A 329 27.69 -3.31 8.50
C HIS A 329 26.72 -4.47 8.21
N ALA A 330 27.05 -5.70 8.63
CA ALA A 330 26.17 -6.85 8.51
C ALA A 330 24.89 -6.71 9.35
N GLU A 331 25.01 -6.22 10.59
CA GLU A 331 23.84 -5.90 11.44
C GLU A 331 22.93 -4.83 10.80
N TRP A 332 23.54 -3.79 10.22
CA TRP A 332 22.80 -2.75 9.49
C TRP A 332 22.09 -3.33 8.26
N GLN A 333 22.76 -4.16 7.47
CA GLN A 333 22.16 -4.83 6.30
C GLN A 333 20.98 -5.70 6.70
N GLN A 334 21.16 -6.57 7.70
CA GLN A 334 20.07 -7.40 8.23
C GLN A 334 18.89 -6.54 8.68
N ARG A 335 19.16 -5.43 9.37
CA ARG A 335 18.09 -4.53 9.82
C ARG A 335 17.37 -3.85 8.64
N CYS A 336 18.09 -3.44 7.60
CA CYS A 336 17.51 -2.90 6.37
C CYS A 336 16.58 -3.92 5.68
N GLU A 337 16.97 -5.19 5.63
CA GLU A 337 16.14 -6.27 5.11
C GLU A 337 14.87 -6.48 5.94
N GLU A 338 14.98 -6.50 7.28
CA GLU A 338 13.84 -6.69 8.18
C GLU A 338 12.76 -5.61 8.04
N VAL A 339 13.15 -4.37 7.73
CA VAL A 339 12.22 -3.24 7.61
C VAL A 339 11.88 -2.88 6.17
N TRP A 340 12.36 -3.65 5.20
CA TRP A 340 12.18 -3.39 3.78
C TRP A 340 10.71 -3.39 3.39
N ASN A 341 10.24 -2.31 2.74
CA ASN A 341 8.84 -2.10 2.37
C ASN A 341 7.87 -2.19 3.55
N ILE A 342 8.33 -1.99 4.79
CA ILE A 342 7.48 -1.93 5.96
C ILE A 342 7.29 -0.46 6.38
N ALA A 343 6.03 -0.11 6.62
CA ALA A 343 5.66 1.13 7.27
C ALA A 343 4.87 0.81 8.53
N GLU A 344 5.13 1.59 9.58
CA GLU A 344 4.47 1.45 10.87
C GLU A 344 3.45 2.58 11.05
N VAL A 345 2.24 2.18 11.45
CA VAL A 345 1.18 3.06 11.93
C VAL A 345 1.11 2.89 13.45
N ILE A 346 1.67 3.87 14.17
CA ILE A 346 1.73 3.85 15.63
C ILE A 346 0.48 4.54 16.17
N ILE A 347 -0.46 3.78 16.73
CA ILE A 347 -1.65 4.28 17.42
C ILE A 347 -1.22 4.71 18.82
N ALA A 348 -0.85 5.98 18.96
CA ALA A 348 -0.36 6.54 20.22
C ALA A 348 -1.49 6.92 21.18
N LYS A 349 -2.70 7.15 20.66
CA LYS A 349 -3.89 7.45 21.46
C LYS A 349 -5.12 6.84 20.81
N GLN A 350 -5.97 6.22 21.61
CA GLN A 350 -7.30 5.77 21.22
C GLN A 350 -8.24 5.82 22.43
N ARG A 351 -9.33 6.60 22.37
CA ARG A 351 -10.25 6.76 23.50
C ARG A 351 -11.08 5.52 23.81
N HIS A 352 -11.37 4.72 22.80
CA HIS A 352 -12.36 3.65 22.85
C HIS A 352 -11.74 2.25 22.65
N GLY A 353 -10.41 2.11 22.76
CA GLY A 353 -9.74 0.84 22.46
C GLY A 353 -8.23 0.88 22.71
N PRO A 354 -7.50 -0.17 22.29
CA PRO A 354 -6.09 -0.33 22.59
C PRO A 354 -5.19 0.64 21.81
N VAL A 355 -4.03 0.92 22.38
CA VAL A 355 -2.91 1.59 21.69
C VAL A 355 -1.89 0.54 21.26
N GLY A 356 -1.05 0.86 20.26
CA GLY A 356 -0.03 -0.06 19.77
C GLY A 356 0.43 0.29 18.37
N THR A 357 1.20 -0.60 17.75
CA THR A 357 1.76 -0.37 16.42
C THR A 357 1.24 -1.41 15.44
N VAL A 358 0.65 -0.94 14.35
CA VAL A 358 0.28 -1.76 13.19
C VAL A 358 1.38 -1.66 12.15
N ARG A 359 1.78 -2.79 11.58
CA ARG A 359 2.72 -2.82 10.46
C ARG A 359 1.95 -3.03 9.17
N LEU A 360 2.21 -2.17 8.19
CA LEU A 360 1.64 -2.23 6.85
C LEU A 360 2.77 -2.41 5.84
N SER A 361 2.45 -2.97 4.69
CA SER A 361 3.36 -2.90 3.54
C SER A 361 3.28 -1.52 2.91
N PHE A 362 4.42 -1.05 2.42
CA PHE A 362 4.54 0.20 1.70
C PHE A 362 5.42 0.01 0.46
N LEU A 363 4.77 -0.01 -0.71
CA LEU A 363 5.45 -0.02 -2.00
C LEU A 363 5.82 1.42 -2.38
N GLY A 364 7.08 1.79 -2.13
CA GLY A 364 7.57 3.16 -2.29
C GLY A 364 7.43 3.71 -3.71
N GLU A 365 7.62 2.88 -4.72
CA GLU A 365 7.57 3.24 -6.14
C GLU A 365 6.19 3.77 -6.56
N TYR A 366 5.13 3.15 -6.03
CA TYR A 366 3.74 3.54 -6.29
C TYR A 366 3.16 4.41 -5.17
N THR A 367 3.89 4.59 -4.08
CA THR A 367 3.42 5.19 -2.81
C THR A 367 2.17 4.50 -2.25
N LYS A 368 2.06 3.19 -2.46
CA LYS A 368 0.87 2.38 -2.16
C LYS A 368 1.05 1.63 -0.84
N PHE A 369 0.05 1.70 0.02
CA PHE A 369 -0.02 0.88 1.23
C PHE A 369 -0.81 -0.41 0.99
N GLY A 370 -0.42 -1.49 1.67
CA GLY A 370 -1.09 -2.79 1.65
C GLY A 370 -1.08 -3.47 3.01
N ASN A 371 -1.88 -4.53 3.17
CA ASN A 371 -1.87 -5.37 4.37
C ASN A 371 -0.55 -6.14 4.47
N LEU A 372 0.09 -6.19 5.64
CA LEU A 372 1.37 -6.88 5.78
C LEU A 372 1.23 -8.41 5.67
N SER A 373 0.10 -8.98 6.09
CA SER A 373 -0.24 -10.39 5.86
C SER A 373 -0.51 -10.67 4.39
N ALA A 374 -1.13 -9.73 3.67
CA ALA A 374 -1.15 -9.78 2.20
C ALA A 374 0.26 -9.63 1.63
N VAL A 375 1.22 -9.03 2.35
CA VAL A 375 2.65 -9.01 2.01
C VAL A 375 3.43 -10.15 2.67
N LYS A 376 2.81 -11.10 3.37
CA LYS A 376 3.38 -12.45 3.53
C LYS A 376 2.88 -13.41 2.45
N GLU A 377 1.79 -13.05 1.78
CA GLU A 377 1.31 -13.63 0.51
C GLU A 377 1.87 -12.89 -0.73
N SER A 378 2.34 -11.65 -0.57
CA SER A 378 2.90 -10.79 -1.62
C SER A 378 4.34 -10.38 -1.38
N ALA A 379 4.97 -10.51 -0.19
CA ALA A 379 6.44 -10.52 -0.05
C ALA A 379 7.01 -11.91 -0.31
N SER A 380 6.23 -12.98 -0.20
CA SER A 380 6.53 -14.22 -0.92
C SER A 380 6.56 -14.00 -2.46
N GLN A 381 5.92 -12.91 -2.95
CA GLN A 381 6.02 -12.44 -4.35
C GLN A 381 6.97 -11.23 -4.56
N HIS A 382 7.34 -10.45 -3.53
CA HIS A 382 8.04 -9.16 -3.64
C HIS A 382 9.40 -9.09 -2.92
N ASN A 383 9.73 -10.04 -2.01
CA ASN A 383 11.12 -10.33 -1.63
C ASN A 383 11.90 -11.00 -2.79
N ARG A 384 11.26 -11.22 -3.93
CA ARG A 384 11.88 -11.55 -5.22
C ARG A 384 12.59 -10.38 -5.89
N LYS A 385 12.51 -9.16 -5.36
CA LYS A 385 13.17 -7.98 -5.95
C LYS A 385 14.09 -7.33 -4.93
N ILE A 386 15.39 -7.52 -5.17
CA ILE A 386 16.57 -6.97 -4.48
C ILE A 386 17.13 -7.87 -3.36
N GLY A 387 17.84 -8.90 -3.81
CA GLY A 387 18.78 -9.72 -3.04
C GLY A 387 19.87 -10.25 -3.97
N ARG A 388 20.58 -9.36 -4.68
CA ARG A 388 21.80 -9.73 -5.42
C ARG A 388 22.96 -9.83 -4.43
N GLY A 389 23.11 -11.01 -3.85
CA GLY A 389 24.35 -11.51 -3.27
C GLY A 389 24.41 -12.99 -3.56
N ALA A 390 25.24 -13.39 -4.53
CA ALA A 390 25.45 -14.79 -4.89
C ALA A 390 25.82 -15.59 -3.63
N ARG A 391 24.89 -16.43 -3.15
CA ARG A 391 25.18 -17.47 -2.15
C ARG A 391 25.77 -18.65 -2.91
N THR A 392 27.11 -18.71 -3.00
CA THR A 392 27.80 -19.86 -3.57
C THR A 392 27.76 -21.03 -2.58
N MET A 393 27.41 -22.24 -3.06
CA MET A 393 27.51 -23.45 -2.25
C MET A 393 28.97 -23.89 -2.13
N PRO A 394 29.42 -24.36 -0.95
CA PRO A 394 30.65 -25.13 -0.85
C PRO A 394 30.53 -26.36 -1.76
N THR A 395 31.52 -26.61 -2.61
CA THR A 395 31.51 -27.66 -3.66
C THR A 395 31.09 -29.05 -3.15
N ALA A 396 31.40 -29.37 -1.89
CA ALA A 396 31.02 -30.64 -1.24
C ALA A 396 29.49 -30.82 -1.03
N CYS A 397 28.73 -29.73 -1.01
CA CYS A 397 27.26 -29.74 -0.86
C CYS A 397 26.56 -29.97 -2.22
N CYS A 398 27.10 -29.39 -3.31
CA CYS A 398 26.61 -29.60 -4.67
C CYS A 398 26.67 -31.08 -5.10
N SER A 399 27.81 -31.75 -4.90
CA SER A 399 27.95 -33.16 -5.33
C SER A 399 27.00 -34.11 -4.59
N LYS A 400 26.66 -33.81 -3.32
CA LYS A 400 25.68 -34.61 -2.57
C LYS A 400 24.26 -34.40 -3.10
N LEU A 401 23.88 -33.16 -3.40
CA LEU A 401 22.58 -32.85 -4.00
C LEU A 401 22.42 -33.57 -5.35
N ILE A 402 23.41 -33.45 -6.23
CA ILE A 402 23.39 -34.09 -7.56
C ILE A 402 23.26 -35.61 -7.41
N SER A 403 24.06 -36.22 -6.54
CA SER A 403 23.98 -37.66 -6.27
C SER A 403 22.60 -38.10 -5.77
N GLU A 404 21.97 -37.32 -4.89
CA GLU A 404 20.65 -37.64 -4.34
C GLU A 404 19.58 -37.57 -5.45
N VAL A 405 19.59 -36.53 -6.28
CA VAL A 405 18.67 -36.39 -7.41
C VAL A 405 18.87 -37.52 -8.43
N HIS A 406 20.12 -37.79 -8.82
CA HIS A 406 20.44 -38.83 -9.80
C HIS A 406 20.06 -40.23 -9.32
N SER A 407 20.27 -40.53 -8.02
CA SER A 407 19.88 -41.83 -7.45
C SER A 407 18.37 -42.09 -7.51
N GLY A 408 17.59 -41.00 -7.52
CA GLY A 408 16.15 -41.03 -7.54
C GLY A 408 15.51 -41.01 -8.93
N ALA A 409 16.31 -40.95 -10.00
CA ALA A 409 15.87 -40.70 -11.37
C ALA A 409 15.83 -41.96 -12.24
N PRO A 410 14.63 -42.54 -12.50
CA PRO A 410 14.51 -43.78 -13.28
C PRO A 410 14.96 -43.62 -14.73
N LEU A 411 14.80 -42.40 -15.29
CA LEU A 411 15.08 -42.08 -16.69
C LEU A 411 16.35 -41.24 -16.86
N LEU A 412 17.28 -41.26 -15.91
CA LEU A 412 18.47 -40.40 -15.91
C LEU A 412 19.23 -40.39 -17.25
N ASN A 413 19.37 -41.54 -17.90
CA ASN A 413 20.10 -41.67 -19.17
C ASN A 413 19.23 -41.49 -20.43
N SER A 414 17.97 -41.10 -20.26
CA SER A 414 17.06 -40.91 -21.39
C SER A 414 17.42 -39.67 -22.21
N PRO A 415 17.44 -39.76 -23.55
CA PRO A 415 17.60 -38.59 -24.40
C PRO A 415 16.33 -37.73 -24.47
N PHE A 416 15.19 -38.24 -23.99
CA PHE A 416 13.90 -37.55 -24.04
C PHE A 416 13.66 -36.78 -22.75
N HIS A 417 13.66 -37.45 -21.59
CA HIS A 417 13.33 -36.83 -20.30
C HIS A 417 14.43 -36.99 -19.23
N GLY A 418 15.64 -37.39 -19.64
CA GLY A 418 16.78 -37.59 -18.75
C GLY A 418 17.74 -36.39 -18.69
N GLU A 419 18.91 -36.60 -18.11
CA GLU A 419 19.92 -35.57 -17.86
C GLU A 419 20.30 -34.73 -19.11
N PRO A 420 20.40 -35.29 -20.33
CA PRO A 420 20.66 -34.49 -21.53
C PRO A 420 19.62 -33.39 -21.77
N HIS A 421 18.34 -33.67 -21.48
CA HIS A 421 17.27 -32.69 -21.56
C HIS A 421 17.41 -31.65 -20.44
N TRP A 422 17.65 -32.09 -19.20
CA TRP A 422 17.82 -31.21 -18.04
C TRP A 422 18.95 -30.18 -18.25
N GLN A 423 20.08 -30.62 -18.84
CA GLN A 423 21.19 -29.74 -19.18
C GLN A 423 20.80 -28.68 -20.21
N ARG A 424 19.99 -29.02 -21.21
CA ARG A 424 19.48 -28.08 -22.22
C ARG A 424 18.50 -27.07 -21.59
N VAL A 425 17.62 -27.53 -20.71
CA VAL A 425 16.73 -26.66 -19.92
C VAL A 425 17.55 -25.70 -19.06
N ALA A 426 18.65 -26.16 -18.45
CA ALA A 426 19.54 -25.31 -17.65
C ALA A 426 20.21 -24.22 -18.50
N LEU A 427 20.72 -24.57 -19.69
CA LEU A 427 21.33 -23.60 -20.61
C LEU A 427 20.29 -22.60 -21.15
N ALA A 428 19.10 -23.07 -21.50
CA ALA A 428 17.98 -22.24 -21.93
C ALA A 428 17.60 -21.24 -20.82
N GLY A 429 17.47 -21.73 -19.60
CA GLY A 429 17.19 -20.93 -18.42
C GLY A 429 18.23 -19.86 -18.15
N MET A 430 19.53 -20.21 -18.25
CA MET A 430 20.62 -19.24 -18.07
C MET A 430 20.63 -18.17 -19.19
N ALA A 431 20.35 -18.56 -20.43
CA ALA A 431 20.20 -17.62 -21.54
C ALA A 431 19.00 -16.68 -21.32
N ILE A 432 17.87 -17.19 -20.83
CA ILE A 432 16.71 -16.40 -20.43
C ILE A 432 17.08 -15.40 -19.31
N CYS A 433 17.77 -15.84 -18.25
CA CYS A 433 18.21 -14.98 -17.15
C CYS A 433 19.09 -13.81 -17.61
N SER A 434 19.87 -13.97 -18.68
CA SER A 434 20.65 -12.88 -19.25
C SER A 434 19.78 -11.75 -19.85
N LYS A 435 18.53 -12.07 -20.22
CA LYS A 435 17.56 -11.17 -20.84
C LYS A 435 16.43 -10.76 -19.90
N GLU A 436 16.15 -11.56 -18.87
CA GLU A 436 15.15 -11.31 -17.83
C GLU A 436 15.83 -11.21 -16.46
N PRO A 437 16.32 -10.01 -16.06
CA PRO A 437 17.08 -9.83 -14.82
C PRO A 437 16.29 -10.09 -13.53
N GLN A 438 14.96 -10.26 -13.64
CA GLN A 438 14.05 -10.55 -12.52
C GLN A 438 13.89 -12.05 -12.25
N ALA A 439 14.36 -12.92 -13.15
CA ALA A 439 14.30 -14.36 -12.98
C ALA A 439 15.48 -14.84 -12.12
N ASP A 440 15.22 -15.76 -11.18
CA ASP A 440 16.24 -16.28 -10.26
C ASP A 440 17.05 -17.41 -10.91
N PRO A 441 18.35 -17.20 -11.22
CA PRO A 441 19.16 -18.19 -11.93
C PRO A 441 19.37 -19.47 -11.11
N LEU A 442 19.43 -19.39 -9.78
CA LEU A 442 19.66 -20.57 -8.94
C LEU A 442 18.42 -21.46 -8.91
N VAL A 443 17.22 -20.87 -8.80
CA VAL A 443 15.96 -21.62 -8.88
C VAL A 443 15.80 -22.29 -10.25
N ILE A 444 16.16 -21.59 -11.33
CA ILE A 444 16.04 -22.11 -12.69
C ILE A 444 16.99 -23.29 -12.93
N VAL A 445 18.23 -23.19 -12.45
CA VAL A 445 19.19 -24.30 -12.53
C VAL A 445 18.72 -25.49 -11.70
N LEU A 446 18.18 -25.26 -10.51
CA LEU A 446 17.63 -26.34 -9.67
C LEU A 446 16.37 -26.95 -10.28
N PHE A 447 15.51 -26.16 -10.92
CA PHE A 447 14.35 -26.64 -11.67
C PHE A 447 14.80 -27.54 -12.82
N ALA A 448 15.77 -27.10 -13.60
CA ALA A 448 16.32 -27.89 -14.69
C ALA A 448 16.82 -29.26 -14.21
N LEU A 449 17.54 -29.30 -13.08
CA LEU A 449 18.04 -30.52 -12.46
C LEU A 449 16.94 -31.46 -11.94
N MET A 450 15.77 -30.94 -11.54
CA MET A 450 14.80 -31.70 -10.74
C MET A 450 13.42 -31.92 -11.37
N HIS A 451 12.97 -31.12 -12.33
CA HIS A 451 11.57 -31.12 -12.78
C HIS A 451 11.10 -32.47 -13.36
N ASP A 452 11.97 -33.20 -14.05
CA ASP A 452 11.69 -34.52 -14.63
C ASP A 452 12.33 -35.68 -13.83
N CYS A 453 13.01 -35.39 -12.72
CA CYS A 453 13.81 -36.40 -12.00
C CYS A 453 13.00 -37.52 -11.35
N ARG A 454 11.67 -37.36 -11.22
CA ARG A 454 10.76 -38.39 -10.67
C ARG A 454 9.80 -38.95 -11.70
N ARG A 455 10.08 -38.79 -12.99
CA ARG A 455 9.31 -39.39 -14.08
C ARG A 455 9.54 -40.91 -14.13
N HIS A 456 8.46 -41.68 -14.31
CA HIS A 456 8.51 -43.15 -14.32
C HIS A 456 8.64 -43.72 -15.73
N ASP A 457 8.13 -43.04 -16.76
CA ASP A 457 8.22 -43.44 -18.16
C ASP A 457 8.25 -42.25 -19.14
N GLU A 458 8.66 -42.53 -20.38
CA GLU A 458 8.78 -41.53 -21.47
C GLU A 458 7.44 -41.07 -22.04
N GLY A 459 6.34 -41.70 -21.61
CA GLY A 459 5.01 -41.46 -22.15
C GLY A 459 4.24 -40.46 -21.30
N PHE A 460 3.04 -40.87 -20.92
CA PHE A 460 2.10 -40.03 -20.20
C PHE A 460 2.18 -40.30 -18.69
N ASP A 461 2.88 -39.42 -17.99
CA ASP A 461 3.03 -39.46 -16.55
C ASP A 461 2.52 -38.13 -15.98
N PRO A 462 1.23 -37.99 -15.64
CA PRO A 462 0.65 -36.69 -15.25
C PRO A 462 1.14 -36.17 -13.88
N GLU A 463 1.73 -37.05 -13.07
CA GLU A 463 2.08 -36.79 -11.67
C GLU A 463 3.60 -36.57 -11.46
N HIS A 464 4.44 -36.69 -12.49
CA HIS A 464 5.90 -36.51 -12.35
C HIS A 464 6.26 -35.15 -11.74
N GLY A 465 5.59 -34.07 -12.18
CA GLY A 465 5.80 -32.73 -11.62
C GLY A 465 5.50 -32.65 -10.12
N ALA A 466 4.40 -33.25 -9.67
CA ALA A 466 4.04 -33.32 -8.25
C ALA A 466 5.07 -34.11 -7.44
N ARG A 467 5.56 -35.24 -7.97
CA ARG A 467 6.61 -36.04 -7.30
C ARG A 467 7.95 -35.31 -7.26
N ALA A 468 8.28 -34.54 -8.30
CA ALA A 468 9.45 -33.67 -8.31
C ALA A 468 9.33 -32.57 -7.26
N ALA A 469 8.17 -31.93 -7.13
CA ALA A 469 7.89 -30.95 -6.09
C ALA A 469 8.02 -31.55 -4.67
N ASP A 470 7.47 -32.74 -4.43
CA ASP A 470 7.62 -33.44 -3.15
C ASP A 470 9.10 -33.71 -2.81
N LEU A 471 9.91 -34.09 -3.81
CA LEU A 471 11.36 -34.24 -3.63
C LEU A 471 12.02 -32.92 -3.23
N VAL A 472 11.69 -31.81 -3.90
CA VAL A 472 12.20 -30.47 -3.56
C VAL A 472 11.89 -30.15 -2.10
N GLY A 473 10.65 -30.38 -1.66
CA GLY A 473 10.22 -30.15 -0.28
C GLY A 473 11.02 -31.00 0.72
N HIS A 474 11.31 -32.26 0.39
CA HIS A 474 12.16 -33.14 1.23
C HIS A 474 13.62 -32.66 1.28
N LEU A 475 14.23 -32.35 0.15
CA LEU A 475 15.63 -31.91 0.08
C LEU A 475 15.83 -30.56 0.76
N PHE A 476 14.86 -29.65 0.64
CA PHE A 476 14.87 -28.37 1.35
C PHE A 476 14.83 -28.58 2.87
N LYS A 477 13.88 -29.37 3.38
CA LYS A 477 13.76 -29.67 4.83
C LYS A 477 14.99 -30.38 5.38
N ALA A 478 15.64 -31.19 4.57
CA ALA A 478 16.88 -31.89 4.93
C ALA A 478 18.14 -31.03 4.78
N GLY A 479 18.02 -29.76 4.34
CA GLY A 479 19.13 -28.81 4.23
C GLY A 479 20.07 -29.05 3.05
N PHE A 480 19.65 -29.81 2.04
CA PHE A 480 20.43 -30.06 0.82
C PHE A 480 20.32 -28.94 -0.22
N LEU A 481 19.27 -28.10 -0.13
CA LEU A 481 19.05 -26.99 -1.05
C LEU A 481 19.49 -25.66 -0.40
N PRO A 482 20.43 -24.90 -0.99
CA PRO A 482 20.97 -23.65 -0.45
C PRO A 482 20.07 -22.45 -0.76
N ILE A 483 18.77 -22.69 -0.77
CA ILE A 483 17.76 -21.74 -1.22
C ILE A 483 16.94 -21.26 -0.04
N THR A 484 16.29 -20.12 -0.17
CA THR A 484 15.33 -19.64 0.82
C THR A 484 14.04 -20.47 0.78
N SER A 485 13.20 -20.38 1.80
CA SER A 485 11.86 -20.99 1.77
C SER A 485 11.05 -20.53 0.56
N ASP A 486 11.17 -19.25 0.18
CA ASP A 486 10.47 -18.68 -0.98
C ASP A 486 10.98 -19.27 -2.30
N GLN A 487 12.30 -19.45 -2.43
CA GLN A 487 12.91 -20.14 -3.58
C GLN A 487 12.54 -21.63 -3.61
N ALA A 488 12.36 -22.27 -2.46
CA ALA A 488 11.90 -23.65 -2.37
C ALA A 488 10.41 -23.80 -2.75
N GLU A 489 9.56 -22.83 -2.41
CA GLU A 489 8.16 -22.76 -2.84
C GLU A 489 8.06 -22.50 -4.35
N LEU A 490 8.86 -21.57 -4.86
CA LEU A 490 9.03 -21.30 -6.28
C LEU A 490 9.42 -22.56 -7.06
N LEU A 491 10.44 -23.26 -6.59
CA LEU A 491 10.95 -24.48 -7.21
C LEU A 491 9.91 -25.61 -7.14
N GLN A 492 9.23 -25.77 -5.99
CA GLN A 492 8.12 -26.73 -5.85
C GLN A 492 6.98 -26.43 -6.82
N GLN A 493 6.54 -25.18 -6.92
CA GLN A 493 5.47 -24.78 -7.84
C GLN A 493 5.90 -24.93 -9.30
N ALA A 494 7.12 -24.49 -9.64
CA ALA A 494 7.66 -24.65 -10.98
C ALA A 494 7.65 -26.12 -11.39
N CYS A 495 8.14 -27.03 -10.53
CA CYS A 495 8.11 -28.47 -10.77
C CYS A 495 6.68 -29.04 -10.84
N ALA A 496 5.78 -28.66 -9.92
CA ALA A 496 4.43 -29.21 -9.86
C ALA A 496 3.61 -28.94 -11.12
N ASP A 497 3.70 -27.72 -11.65
CA ASP A 497 2.75 -27.21 -12.63
C ASP A 497 3.31 -27.12 -14.07
N HIS A 498 4.60 -27.43 -14.30
CA HIS A 498 5.26 -27.20 -15.60
C HIS A 498 4.58 -27.89 -16.79
N SER A 499 3.95 -29.04 -16.57
CA SER A 499 3.29 -29.83 -17.63
C SER A 499 1.87 -29.34 -17.98
N TRP A 500 1.23 -28.54 -17.12
CA TRP A 500 -0.20 -28.20 -17.21
C TRP A 500 -0.47 -26.71 -17.35
N ALA A 501 0.35 -25.87 -16.71
CA ALA A 501 0.17 -24.44 -16.73
C ALA A 501 0.51 -23.86 -18.11
N ARG A 502 -0.18 -22.78 -18.51
CA ARG A 502 0.07 -22.09 -19.79
C ARG A 502 1.02 -20.91 -19.64
N HIS A 503 0.83 -20.06 -18.63
CA HIS A 503 1.68 -18.89 -18.38
C HIS A 503 1.84 -18.64 -16.89
N SER A 504 2.99 -18.10 -16.49
CA SER A 504 3.20 -17.52 -15.16
C SER A 504 3.51 -16.03 -15.27
N ILE A 505 2.93 -15.23 -14.38
CA ILE A 505 3.29 -13.81 -14.21
C ILE A 505 4.59 -13.63 -13.41
N ASP A 506 5.09 -14.70 -12.81
CA ASP A 506 6.34 -14.71 -12.10
C ASP A 506 7.50 -15.00 -13.06
N PRO A 507 8.50 -14.12 -13.16
CA PRO A 507 9.60 -14.26 -14.12
C PRO A 507 10.44 -15.52 -13.88
N THR A 508 10.53 -16.02 -12.64
CA THR A 508 11.32 -17.23 -12.33
C THR A 508 10.58 -18.50 -12.76
N ILE A 509 9.32 -18.66 -12.33
CA ILE A 509 8.48 -19.79 -12.78
C ILE A 509 8.29 -19.73 -14.31
N GLY A 510 8.05 -18.53 -14.84
CA GLY A 510 7.91 -18.29 -16.27
C GLY A 510 9.17 -18.70 -17.04
N ALA A 511 10.36 -18.29 -16.58
CA ALA A 511 11.63 -18.72 -17.16
C ALA A 511 11.86 -20.23 -17.05
N CYS A 512 11.47 -20.88 -15.95
CA CYS A 512 11.54 -22.34 -15.80
C CYS A 512 10.71 -23.05 -16.88
N TRP A 513 9.43 -22.66 -17.01
CA TRP A 513 8.53 -23.28 -17.98
C TRP A 513 8.90 -22.94 -19.43
N ASP A 514 9.35 -21.72 -19.68
CA ASP A 514 9.79 -21.31 -21.01
C ASP A 514 11.10 -22.00 -21.41
N ALA A 515 12.03 -22.20 -20.47
CA ALA A 515 13.25 -22.97 -20.70
C ALA A 515 12.94 -24.42 -21.10
N ASP A 516 11.98 -25.07 -20.42
CA ASP A 516 11.51 -26.41 -20.76
C ASP A 516 10.84 -26.46 -22.15
N ARG A 517 9.91 -25.53 -22.41
CA ARG A 517 9.20 -25.43 -23.69
C ARG A 517 10.12 -25.14 -24.88
N LEU A 518 11.13 -24.29 -24.70
CA LEU A 518 12.10 -23.98 -25.76
C LEU A 518 12.87 -25.23 -26.19
N ASP A 519 13.05 -26.20 -25.28
CA ASP A 519 13.70 -27.45 -25.61
C ASP A 519 12.83 -28.41 -26.42
N LEU A 520 11.50 -28.18 -26.52
CA LEU A 520 10.60 -28.97 -27.38
C LEU A 520 10.99 -28.91 -28.87
N ARG A 521 11.75 -27.89 -29.28
CA ARG A 521 12.32 -27.77 -30.64
C ARG A 521 13.12 -29.01 -31.04
N ARG A 522 13.71 -29.76 -30.10
CA ARG A 522 14.45 -30.99 -30.40
C ARG A 522 13.60 -32.09 -31.03
N PHE A 523 12.28 -31.96 -30.95
CA PHE A 523 11.28 -32.86 -31.55
C PHE A 523 10.63 -32.28 -32.80
N ASP A 524 11.27 -31.30 -33.46
CA ASP A 524 10.73 -30.58 -34.61
C ASP A 524 9.38 -29.88 -34.31
N ILE A 525 9.11 -29.59 -33.03
CA ILE A 525 7.94 -28.83 -32.60
C ILE A 525 8.26 -27.33 -32.73
N GLU A 526 7.44 -26.61 -33.50
CA GLU A 526 7.53 -25.16 -33.60
C GLU A 526 7.18 -24.50 -32.26
N ILE A 527 8.05 -23.62 -31.78
CA ILE A 527 7.83 -22.88 -30.53
C ILE A 527 6.78 -21.81 -30.79
N ASP A 528 5.62 -21.94 -30.16
CA ASP A 528 4.56 -20.93 -30.15
C ASP A 528 4.90 -19.83 -29.14
N PRO A 529 5.23 -18.59 -29.57
CA PRO A 529 5.53 -17.50 -28.66
C PRO A 529 4.34 -17.17 -27.74
N GLY A 530 3.12 -17.44 -28.21
CA GLY A 530 1.89 -17.27 -27.43
C GLY A 530 1.69 -18.30 -26.33
N ARG A 531 2.59 -19.29 -26.19
CA ARG A 531 2.66 -20.22 -25.06
C ARG A 531 3.80 -19.91 -24.09
N LEU A 532 4.66 -18.95 -24.40
CA LEU A 532 5.72 -18.54 -23.49
C LEU A 532 5.17 -17.57 -22.44
N SER A 533 5.66 -17.67 -21.22
CA SER A 533 5.33 -16.79 -20.11
C SER A 533 5.99 -15.42 -20.26
N LEU A 534 7.16 -15.36 -20.90
CA LEU A 534 7.95 -14.14 -21.12
C LEU A 534 7.78 -13.67 -22.59
N PRO A 535 6.99 -12.61 -22.85
CA PRO A 535 6.49 -12.29 -24.19
C PRO A 535 7.53 -11.68 -25.16
N ASN A 536 8.72 -11.32 -24.68
CA ASN A 536 9.75 -10.61 -25.46
C ASN A 536 11.09 -11.36 -25.56
N LEU A 537 11.08 -12.68 -25.35
CA LEU A 537 12.31 -13.47 -25.46
C LEU A 537 12.83 -13.48 -26.90
N PRO A 538 14.12 -13.20 -27.13
CA PRO A 538 14.74 -13.39 -28.44
C PRO A 538 14.97 -14.90 -28.66
N ILE A 539 13.91 -15.62 -29.01
CA ILE A 539 13.88 -17.10 -29.13
C ILE A 539 15.02 -17.60 -30.00
N GLY A 540 15.27 -16.98 -31.16
CA GLY A 540 16.34 -17.37 -32.07
C GLY A 540 17.75 -17.27 -31.44
N ASP A 541 18.01 -16.21 -30.68
CA ASP A 541 19.30 -16.00 -30.02
C ASP A 541 19.51 -17.02 -28.89
N ILE A 542 18.47 -17.28 -28.10
CA ILE A 542 18.50 -18.25 -27.00
C ILE A 542 18.75 -19.65 -27.54
N LEU A 543 18.06 -20.05 -28.60
CA LEU A 543 18.24 -21.34 -29.24
C LEU A 543 19.65 -21.51 -29.82
N ALA A 544 20.19 -20.47 -30.46
CA ALA A 544 21.56 -20.48 -30.94
C ALA A 544 22.59 -20.59 -29.79
N GLU A 545 22.32 -19.95 -28.66
CA GLU A 545 23.16 -20.06 -27.46
C GLU A 545 23.15 -21.48 -26.87
N ILE A 546 21.98 -22.13 -26.79
CA ILE A 546 21.88 -23.52 -26.32
C ILE A 546 22.70 -24.44 -27.23
N ASP A 547 22.51 -24.34 -28.54
CA ASP A 547 23.19 -25.19 -29.52
C ASP A 547 24.72 -24.98 -29.49
N ALA A 548 25.18 -23.75 -29.22
CA ALA A 548 26.60 -23.43 -29.09
C ALA A 548 27.23 -23.90 -27.76
N ARG A 549 26.48 -23.83 -26.64
CA ARG A 549 26.99 -24.11 -25.29
C ARG A 549 26.82 -25.56 -24.87
N MET A 550 25.92 -26.32 -25.49
CA MET A 550 25.67 -27.72 -25.11
C MET A 550 26.90 -28.63 -25.20
N PRO A 551 27.75 -28.59 -26.25
CA PRO A 551 28.98 -29.38 -26.28
C PRO A 551 30.01 -29.01 -25.21
N LEU A 552 29.81 -27.86 -24.55
CA LEU A 552 30.70 -27.27 -23.55
C LEU A 552 29.99 -27.12 -22.19
N PHE A 553 29.00 -27.97 -21.90
CA PHE A 553 28.25 -27.90 -20.66
C PHE A 553 29.22 -27.95 -19.46
N PRO A 554 29.19 -26.95 -18.56
CA PRO A 554 30.21 -26.77 -17.53
C PRO A 554 30.17 -27.80 -16.40
N GLY A 555 29.15 -28.66 -16.36
CA GLY A 555 28.85 -29.57 -15.25
C GLY A 555 27.98 -28.90 -14.19
N TRP A 556 27.17 -29.68 -13.49
CA TRP A 556 26.22 -29.17 -12.49
C TRP A 556 26.92 -28.53 -11.29
N GLU A 557 28.07 -29.05 -10.84
CA GLU A 557 28.81 -28.45 -9.73
C GLU A 557 29.29 -27.04 -10.04
N LYS A 558 29.70 -26.80 -11.28
CA LYS A 558 30.13 -25.48 -11.73
C LYS A 558 28.94 -24.55 -11.92
N LEU A 559 27.85 -25.05 -12.52
CA LEU A 559 26.63 -24.26 -12.74
C LEU A 559 25.93 -23.84 -11.43
N LEU A 560 26.01 -24.67 -10.38
CA LEU A 560 25.48 -24.37 -9.05
C LEU A 560 26.48 -23.59 -8.16
N GLY A 561 27.76 -23.56 -8.55
CA GLY A 561 28.84 -22.91 -7.81
C GLY A 561 29.15 -21.49 -8.29
N ASP A 562 29.02 -21.24 -9.59
CA ASP A 562 29.12 -19.93 -10.26
C ASP A 562 27.79 -19.15 -10.14
#